data_AF-B8ACM7-F1
#
_entry.id   AF-B8ACM7-F1
#
_cell.length_a   1.000
_cell.length_b   1.000
_cell.length_c   1.000
_cell.angle_alpha   90.00
_cell.angle_beta   90.00
_cell.angle_gamma   90.00
#
_symmetry.space_group_name_H-M   'P 1'
#
loop_
_entity.id
_entity.type
_entity.pdbx_description
1 polymer ?
#
loop_
_entity_poly.entity_id
_entity_poly.type
_entity_poly.pdbx_seq_one_letter_code
_entity_poly.pdbx_strand_id
1 'polypeptide(L)'
;MAYFSMGYVVLNRPWAFVQWLEKAKIEEEYILMAEPDHIFVRPLPNLARDDPAAFPFFYITPSEHESVLRKYYPKERGPVTNIDPIGNSPVIIKKTQLEKIAPTWMNVSIQMKEDQETDKAFGWVLEMYAYAVASALHGVQHILRKDFMIQGVLTYGKIGEWRFDKRAYQDRPPPRNLTLPPPGVPESVVTLVKMVNEATANLPGWDDGR
;
A
#
# COMPACT_ATOMS: atom_id res chain seq x y z
N MET A 1 -25.94 -3.34 -5.98
CA MET A 1 -25.24 -2.04 -5.94
C MET A 1 -23.77 -2.27 -6.23
N ALA A 2 -23.33 -2.06 -7.48
CA ALA A 2 -21.95 -2.25 -7.90
C ALA A 2 -21.56 -1.09 -8.82
N TYR A 3 -21.00 -0.04 -8.24
CA TYR A 3 -20.47 1.14 -8.93
C TYR A 3 -19.13 1.59 -8.31
N PHE A 4 -18.42 0.67 -7.63
CA PHE A 4 -17.52 1.08 -6.55
C PHE A 4 -16.10 1.49 -6.97
N SER A 5 -15.63 1.13 -8.16
CA SER A 5 -14.24 1.48 -8.52
C SER A 5 -14.12 2.81 -9.25
N MET A 6 -15.15 3.31 -9.95
CA MET A 6 -15.00 4.43 -10.91
C MET A 6 -13.75 4.28 -11.83
N GLY A 7 -13.33 3.04 -12.13
CA GLY A 7 -12.06 2.76 -12.83
C GLY A 7 -10.78 2.81 -11.97
N TYR A 8 -10.85 3.30 -10.73
CA TYR A 8 -9.75 3.31 -9.77
C TYR A 8 -9.80 2.08 -8.85
N VAL A 9 -9.12 1.02 -9.29
CA VAL A 9 -9.06 -0.30 -8.62
C VAL A 9 -8.59 -0.19 -7.16
N VAL A 10 -7.80 0.83 -6.82
CA VAL A 10 -7.24 1.01 -5.47
C VAL A 10 -8.34 1.29 -4.42
N LEU A 11 -9.49 1.88 -4.80
CA LEU A 11 -10.63 2.08 -3.88
C LEU A 11 -11.25 0.78 -3.38
N ASN A 12 -11.04 -0.33 -4.07
CA ASN A 12 -11.55 -1.63 -3.64
C ASN A 12 -10.91 -2.07 -2.31
N ARG A 13 -9.71 -1.59 -1.99
CA ARG A 13 -8.97 -2.00 -0.80
C ARG A 13 -9.60 -1.47 0.50
N PRO A 14 -9.83 -0.16 0.70
CA PRO A 14 -10.55 0.32 1.87
C PRO A 14 -11.89 -0.39 2.08
N TRP A 15 -12.65 -0.61 1.00
CA TRP A 15 -13.92 -1.32 1.07
C TRP A 15 -13.76 -2.80 1.45
N ALA A 16 -12.75 -3.48 0.89
CA ALA A 16 -12.44 -4.85 1.26
C ALA A 16 -12.11 -4.97 2.75
N PHE A 17 -11.36 -4.02 3.33
CA PHE A 17 -11.10 -4.00 4.77
C PHE A 17 -12.36 -3.81 5.60
N VAL A 18 -13.25 -2.87 5.24
CA VAL A 18 -14.54 -2.71 5.92
C VAL A 18 -15.33 -4.01 5.90
N GLN A 19 -15.49 -4.62 4.72
CA GLN A 19 -16.23 -5.88 4.57
C GLN A 19 -15.56 -7.06 5.29
N TRP A 20 -14.24 -7.14 5.27
CA TRP A 20 -13.49 -8.20 5.92
C TRP A 20 -13.61 -8.10 7.44
N LEU A 21 -13.47 -6.91 8.03
CA LEU A 21 -13.61 -6.68 9.47
C LEU A 21 -15.05 -6.95 9.95
N GLU A 22 -16.07 -6.68 9.14
CA GLU A 22 -17.46 -6.97 9.48
C GLU A 22 -17.80 -8.47 9.46
N LYS A 23 -17.19 -9.23 8.55
CA LYS A 23 -17.62 -10.60 8.22
C LYS A 23 -16.69 -11.69 8.74
N ALA A 24 -15.40 -11.40 8.87
CA ALA A 24 -14.42 -12.39 9.27
C ALA A 24 -14.32 -12.49 10.79
N LYS A 25 -14.19 -13.71 11.30
CA LYS A 25 -13.74 -13.94 12.67
C LYS A 25 -12.21 -13.83 12.70
N ILE A 26 -11.68 -12.76 13.28
CA ILE A 26 -10.23 -12.51 13.41
C ILE A 26 -9.83 -12.69 14.88
N GLU A 27 -9.03 -13.72 15.16
CA GLU A 27 -8.58 -14.08 16.51
C GLU A 27 -7.35 -13.25 16.92
N GLU A 28 -6.56 -12.82 15.95
CA GLU A 28 -5.36 -12.03 16.13
C GLU A 28 -5.67 -10.61 16.61
N GLU A 29 -4.83 -10.11 17.53
CA GLU A 29 -4.91 -8.74 18.02
C GLU A 29 -4.33 -7.73 17.02
N TYR A 30 -3.34 -8.15 16.23
CA TYR A 30 -2.62 -7.30 15.28
C TYR A 30 -2.79 -7.80 13.85
N ILE A 31 -2.90 -6.85 12.93
CA ILE A 31 -3.02 -7.10 11.49
C ILE A 31 -1.81 -6.48 10.81
N LEU A 32 -1.14 -7.27 9.98
CA LEU A 32 -0.16 -6.77 9.02
C LEU A 32 -0.86 -6.49 7.69
N MET A 33 -0.92 -5.22 7.31
CA MET A 33 -1.29 -4.80 5.97
C MET A 33 -0.01 -4.71 5.12
N ALA A 34 0.05 -5.49 4.04
CA ALA A 34 1.18 -5.58 3.13
C ALA A 34 0.69 -5.61 1.67
N GLU A 35 1.51 -5.11 0.75
CA GLU A 35 1.27 -5.27 -0.69
C GLU A 35 1.64 -6.69 -1.14
N PRO A 36 1.00 -7.23 -2.19
CA PRO A 36 1.28 -8.58 -2.68
C PRO A 36 2.68 -8.74 -3.29
N ASP A 37 3.39 -7.64 -3.55
CA ASP A 37 4.78 -7.64 -4.02
C ASP A 37 5.81 -7.44 -2.89
N HIS A 38 5.39 -7.44 -1.63
CA HIS A 38 6.30 -7.51 -0.49
C HIS A 38 6.88 -8.92 -0.32
N ILE A 39 8.18 -8.99 -0.05
CA ILE A 39 8.90 -10.23 0.23
C ILE A 39 9.52 -10.12 1.62
N PHE A 40 9.26 -11.11 2.48
CA PHE A 40 9.95 -11.22 3.76
C PHE A 40 11.37 -11.72 3.56
N VAL A 41 12.35 -10.88 3.88
CA VAL A 41 13.77 -11.24 3.84
C VAL A 41 14.28 -11.84 5.16
N ARG A 42 13.52 -11.65 6.24
CA ARG A 42 13.77 -12.15 7.60
C ARG A 42 12.43 -12.32 8.33
N PRO A 43 12.36 -13.09 9.43
CA PRO A 43 11.18 -13.12 10.29
C PRO A 43 10.78 -11.69 10.72
N LEU A 44 9.49 -11.36 10.57
CA LEU A 44 8.96 -10.05 10.96
C LEU A 44 8.48 -10.10 12.42
N PRO A 45 9.19 -9.45 13.38
CA PRO A 45 8.64 -9.28 14.71
C PRO A 45 7.46 -8.29 14.68
N ASN A 46 6.60 -8.33 15.69
CA ASN A 46 5.59 -7.28 15.85
C ASN A 46 6.30 -5.95 16.16
N LEU A 47 6.28 -5.03 15.19
CA LEU A 47 6.90 -3.71 15.30
C LEU A 47 5.96 -2.68 15.96
N ALA A 48 4.66 -2.98 16.04
CA ALA A 48 3.66 -2.16 16.70
C ALA A 48 3.70 -2.35 18.22
N ARG A 49 3.14 -1.37 18.94
CA ARG A 49 2.89 -1.43 20.38
C ARG A 49 1.42 -1.11 20.61
N ASP A 50 1.10 -0.19 21.51
CA ASP A 50 -0.22 0.46 21.54
C ASP A 50 -0.45 1.34 20.31
N ASP A 51 0.64 1.91 19.78
CA ASP A 51 0.66 2.62 18.52
C ASP A 51 1.00 1.67 17.36
N PRO A 52 0.34 1.80 16.19
CA PRO A 52 0.70 1.06 14.99
C PRO A 52 2.10 1.42 14.49
N ALA A 53 2.71 0.52 13.72
CA ALA A 53 4.00 0.76 13.07
C ALA A 53 3.84 0.84 11.56
N ALA A 54 4.44 1.84 10.92
CA ALA A 54 4.33 2.08 9.49
C ALA A 54 5.66 2.54 8.88
N PHE A 55 5.82 2.30 7.58
CA PHE A 55 6.95 2.86 6.84
C PHE A 55 6.67 4.31 6.41
N PRO A 56 7.58 5.27 6.68
CA PRO A 56 7.42 6.64 6.22
C PRO A 56 7.79 6.77 4.74
N PHE A 57 6.83 7.18 3.91
CA PHE A 57 7.02 7.39 2.49
C PHE A 57 7.45 8.83 2.21
N PHE A 58 8.64 9.01 1.62
CA PHE A 58 9.19 10.34 1.34
C PHE A 58 8.33 11.20 0.39
N TYR A 59 7.45 10.57 -0.39
CA TYR A 59 6.55 11.24 -1.34
C TYR A 59 5.15 11.51 -0.76
N ILE A 60 4.89 11.13 0.49
CA ILE A 60 3.68 11.53 1.22
C ILE A 60 4.07 12.73 2.09
N THR A 61 3.73 13.93 1.65
CA THR A 61 4.18 15.21 2.23
C THR A 61 2.99 16.09 2.66
N PRO A 62 2.30 15.77 3.77
CA PRO A 62 1.10 16.52 4.18
C PRO A 62 1.30 18.04 4.31
N SER A 63 2.47 18.48 4.75
CA SER A 63 2.80 19.91 4.87
C SER A 63 2.85 20.64 3.51
N GLU A 64 3.22 19.95 2.43
CA GLU A 64 3.28 20.54 1.08
C GLU A 64 1.91 20.62 0.41
N HIS A 65 0.93 19.86 0.93
CA HIS A 65 -0.42 19.73 0.38
C HIS A 65 -1.50 20.27 1.33
N GLU A 66 -1.15 21.22 2.21
CA GLU A 66 -2.06 21.71 3.25
C GLU A 66 -3.40 22.21 2.67
N SER A 67 -3.38 23.01 1.61
CA SER A 67 -4.61 23.57 1.00
C SER A 67 -5.59 22.50 0.56
N VAL A 68 -5.10 21.40 -0.03
CA VAL A 68 -5.91 20.25 -0.46
C VAL A 68 -6.39 19.46 0.76
N LEU A 69 -5.49 19.17 1.71
CA LEU A 69 -5.81 18.35 2.88
C LEU A 69 -6.79 19.00 3.84
N ARG A 70 -6.90 20.34 3.89
CA ARG A 70 -7.88 21.03 4.75
C ARG A 70 -9.34 20.70 4.41
N LYS A 71 -9.63 20.21 3.21
CA LYS A 71 -10.97 19.69 2.85
C LYS A 71 -11.35 18.44 3.66
N TYR A 72 -10.36 17.65 4.09
CA TYR A 72 -10.54 16.35 4.75
C TYR A 72 -10.03 16.32 6.20
N TYR A 73 -9.14 17.26 6.55
CA TYR A 73 -8.61 17.47 7.90
C TYR A 73 -8.75 18.94 8.31
N PRO A 74 -9.95 19.35 8.80
CA PRO A 74 -10.25 20.73 9.16
C PRO A 74 -9.30 21.30 10.21
N LYS A 75 -9.16 22.64 10.26
CA LYS A 75 -8.20 23.30 11.16
C LYS A 75 -8.44 22.99 12.64
N GLU A 76 -9.69 22.72 13.00
CA GLU A 76 -10.12 22.37 14.36
C GLU A 76 -9.59 21.01 14.81
N ARG A 77 -9.17 20.15 13.87
CA ARG A 77 -8.54 18.85 14.17
C ARG A 77 -7.05 18.97 14.49
N GLY A 78 -6.42 20.12 14.19
CA GLY A 78 -5.02 20.39 14.46
C GLY A 78 -4.21 20.72 13.21
N PRO A 79 -2.87 20.81 13.32
CA PRO A 79 -1.99 21.06 12.19
C PRO A 79 -1.94 19.84 11.24
N VAL A 80 -1.75 20.05 9.94
CA VAL A 80 -1.62 18.94 8.96
C VAL A 80 -0.39 18.06 9.21
N THR A 81 0.57 18.52 10.01
CA THR A 81 1.71 17.73 10.48
C THR A 81 1.32 16.58 11.42
N ASN A 82 0.07 16.54 11.91
CA ASN A 82 -0.47 15.39 12.64
C ASN A 82 -0.84 14.24 11.70
N ILE A 83 -0.89 14.48 10.39
CA ILE A 83 -1.06 13.43 9.39
C ILE A 83 0.33 12.82 9.17
N ASP A 84 0.50 11.57 9.56
CA ASP A 84 1.75 10.84 9.37
C ASP A 84 2.09 10.73 7.86
N PRO A 85 3.37 10.83 7.46
CA PRO A 85 3.80 10.68 6.06
C PRO A 85 3.84 9.19 5.66
N ILE A 86 2.70 8.51 5.75
CA ILE A 86 2.56 7.06 5.63
C ILE A 86 1.47 6.69 4.63
N GLY A 87 1.43 5.41 4.24
CA GLY A 87 0.27 4.79 3.60
C GLY A 87 -0.21 3.60 4.40
N ASN A 88 -1.17 2.86 3.86
CA ASN A 88 -1.75 1.69 4.50
C ASN A 88 -0.84 0.44 4.46
N SER A 89 0.30 0.48 3.76
CA SER A 89 1.20 -0.67 3.58
C SER A 89 2.66 -0.23 3.40
N PRO A 90 3.65 -0.87 4.07
CA PRO A 90 3.46 -1.86 5.13
C PRO A 90 3.04 -1.18 6.44
N VAL A 91 2.04 -1.76 7.11
CA VAL A 91 1.56 -1.31 8.42
C VAL A 91 1.27 -2.51 9.31
N ILE A 92 1.70 -2.46 10.58
CA ILE A 92 1.19 -3.35 11.64
C ILE A 92 0.30 -2.50 12.55
N ILE A 93 -0.97 -2.90 12.71
CA ILE A 93 -1.98 -2.14 13.46
C ILE A 93 -2.83 -3.06 14.33
N LYS A 94 -3.27 -2.60 15.50
CA LYS A 94 -4.24 -3.34 16.30
C LYS A 94 -5.57 -3.43 15.55
N LYS A 95 -6.22 -4.60 15.61
CA LYS A 95 -7.53 -4.82 14.98
C LYS A 95 -8.54 -3.74 15.36
N THR A 96 -8.63 -3.39 16.65
CA THR A 96 -9.57 -2.38 17.16
C THR A 96 -9.30 -0.96 16.61
N GLN A 97 -8.04 -0.61 16.36
CA GLN A 97 -7.69 0.65 15.70
C GLN A 97 -8.06 0.60 14.22
N LEU A 98 -7.84 -0.53 13.55
CA LEU A 98 -8.21 -0.70 12.15
C LEU A 98 -9.74 -0.64 11.95
N GLU A 99 -10.52 -1.30 12.82
CA GLU A 99 -11.99 -1.22 12.86
C GLU A 99 -12.47 0.23 13.01
N LYS A 100 -11.78 1.03 13.82
CA LYS A 100 -12.09 2.45 14.02
C LYS A 100 -11.84 3.29 12.76
N ILE A 101 -10.71 3.08 12.07
CA ILE A 101 -10.31 3.92 10.95
C ILE A 101 -10.88 3.47 9.60
N ALA A 102 -11.13 2.18 9.38
CA ALA A 102 -11.47 1.63 8.07
C ALA A 102 -12.70 2.29 7.41
N PRO A 103 -13.83 2.54 8.11
CA PRO A 103 -14.97 3.25 7.51
C PRO A 103 -14.62 4.69 7.10
N THR A 104 -13.81 5.40 7.89
CA THR A 104 -13.37 6.76 7.55
C THR A 104 -12.37 6.77 6.41
N TRP A 105 -11.44 5.83 6.39
CA TRP A 105 -10.49 5.64 5.29
C TRP A 105 -11.22 5.41 3.96
N MET A 106 -12.23 4.54 3.95
CA MET A 106 -13.08 4.34 2.78
C MET A 106 -13.79 5.63 2.34
N ASN A 107 -14.49 6.31 3.27
CA ASN A 107 -15.25 7.51 2.93
C ASN A 107 -14.36 8.65 2.43
N VAL A 108 -13.22 8.90 3.09
CA VAL A 108 -12.26 9.91 2.64
C VAL A 108 -11.68 9.54 1.27
N SER A 109 -11.41 8.27 1.02
CA SER A 109 -10.91 7.82 -0.30
C SER A 109 -11.92 8.14 -1.42
N ILE A 110 -13.21 7.92 -1.18
CA ILE A 110 -14.28 8.26 -2.14
C ILE A 110 -14.36 9.78 -2.34
N GLN A 111 -14.40 10.56 -1.26
CA GLN A 111 -14.48 12.01 -1.33
C GLN A 111 -13.28 12.63 -2.04
N MET A 112 -12.07 12.11 -1.79
CA MET A 112 -10.86 12.52 -2.50
C MET A 112 -10.93 12.17 -3.98
N LYS A 113 -11.50 11.00 -4.33
CA LYS A 113 -11.61 10.58 -5.73
C LYS A 113 -12.63 11.40 -6.52
N GLU A 114 -13.71 11.81 -5.88
CA GLU A 114 -14.77 12.64 -6.49
C GLU A 114 -14.35 14.12 -6.64
N ASP A 115 -13.41 14.60 -5.83
CA ASP A 115 -12.86 15.95 -5.92
C ASP A 115 -11.74 16.01 -6.99
N GLN A 116 -12.03 16.65 -8.12
CA GLN A 116 -11.10 16.70 -9.27
C GLN A 116 -9.73 17.32 -8.95
N GLU A 117 -9.67 18.31 -8.05
CA GLU A 117 -8.42 18.95 -7.65
C GLU A 117 -7.56 17.96 -6.84
N THR A 118 -8.19 17.25 -5.91
CA THR A 118 -7.54 16.28 -5.03
C THR A 118 -7.12 15.02 -5.79
N ASP A 119 -7.98 14.49 -6.67
CA ASP A 119 -7.65 13.36 -7.53
C ASP A 119 -6.47 13.70 -8.45
N LYS A 120 -6.43 14.91 -9.01
CA LYS A 120 -5.30 15.37 -9.80
C LYS A 120 -4.02 15.55 -8.97
N ALA A 121 -4.15 16.03 -7.73
CA ALA A 121 -3.01 16.29 -6.85
C ALA A 121 -2.35 15.00 -6.35
N PHE A 122 -3.14 14.02 -5.92
CA PHE A 122 -2.62 12.79 -5.32
C PHE A 122 -2.55 11.60 -6.29
N GLY A 123 -3.41 11.58 -7.31
CA GLY A 123 -3.42 10.53 -8.33
C GLY A 123 -3.41 9.13 -7.73
N TRP A 124 -2.40 8.33 -8.07
CA TRP A 124 -2.33 6.93 -7.67
C TRP A 124 -2.06 6.71 -6.17
N VAL A 125 -1.50 7.70 -5.45
CA VAL A 125 -1.26 7.63 -3.98
C VAL A 125 -2.41 8.20 -3.15
N LEU A 126 -3.52 8.58 -3.77
CA LEU A 126 -4.69 9.16 -3.10
C LEU A 126 -5.19 8.31 -1.93
N GLU A 127 -5.28 7.00 -2.13
CA GLU A 127 -5.71 6.08 -1.08
C GLU A 127 -4.75 6.10 0.13
N MET A 128 -3.43 6.20 -0.10
CA MET A 128 -2.45 6.32 0.99
C MET A 128 -2.66 7.59 1.82
N TYR A 129 -2.93 8.72 1.15
CA TYR A 129 -3.30 9.97 1.83
C TYR A 129 -4.61 9.82 2.61
N ALA A 130 -5.61 9.16 2.05
CA ALA A 130 -6.88 8.91 2.73
C ALA A 130 -6.69 8.05 3.99
N TYR A 131 -5.82 7.03 3.95
CA TYR A 131 -5.46 6.23 5.12
C TYR A 131 -4.80 7.08 6.21
N ALA A 132 -3.83 7.91 5.83
CA ALA A 132 -3.12 8.79 6.76
C ALA A 132 -4.06 9.82 7.40
N VAL A 133 -4.95 10.44 6.60
CA VAL A 133 -5.97 11.37 7.08
C VAL A 133 -6.95 10.68 8.03
N ALA A 134 -7.46 9.50 7.68
CA ALA A 134 -8.36 8.74 8.54
C ALA A 134 -7.71 8.40 9.89
N SER A 135 -6.44 7.99 9.88
CA SER A 135 -5.66 7.73 11.09
C SER A 135 -5.57 8.99 11.97
N ALA A 136 -5.20 10.13 11.38
CA ALA A 136 -5.10 11.40 12.10
C ALA A 136 -6.45 11.89 12.66
N LEU A 137 -7.56 11.71 11.92
CA LEU A 137 -8.92 12.08 12.37
C LEU A 137 -9.35 11.30 13.62
N HIS A 138 -8.83 10.08 13.78
CA HIS A 138 -9.12 9.19 14.89
C HIS A 138 -8.06 9.19 16.00
N GLY A 139 -7.05 10.05 15.90
CA GLY A 139 -5.97 10.16 16.87
C GLY A 139 -5.03 8.95 16.88
N VAL A 140 -4.96 8.21 15.76
CA VAL A 140 -4.04 7.09 15.58
C VAL A 140 -2.76 7.64 14.96
N GLN A 141 -1.66 7.58 15.71
CA GLN A 141 -0.32 8.00 15.28
C GLN A 141 0.57 6.78 15.11
N HIS A 142 1.46 6.79 14.12
CA HIS A 142 2.30 5.65 13.80
C HIS A 142 3.72 5.82 14.33
N ILE A 143 4.28 4.72 14.83
CA ILE A 143 5.72 4.57 14.99
C ILE A 143 6.34 4.46 13.59
N LEU A 144 7.03 5.51 13.16
CA LEU A 144 7.66 5.57 11.84
C LEU A 144 8.94 4.70 11.80
N ARG A 145 8.90 3.63 11.03
CA ARG A 145 9.97 2.62 10.94
C ARG A 145 10.61 2.62 9.56
N LYS A 146 11.71 3.35 9.40
CA LYS A 146 12.52 3.38 8.16
C LYS A 146 13.16 2.02 7.84
N ASP A 147 13.28 1.15 8.83
CA ASP A 147 13.80 -0.21 8.72
C ASP A 147 12.71 -1.26 8.43
N PHE A 148 11.44 -0.86 8.31
CA PHE A 148 10.34 -1.80 8.06
C PHE A 148 10.31 -2.30 6.61
N MET A 149 10.74 -1.46 5.67
CA MET A 149 10.88 -1.82 4.27
C MET A 149 12.28 -1.43 3.78
N ILE A 150 12.89 -2.29 2.96
CA ILE A 150 14.08 -1.92 2.20
C ILE A 150 13.57 -1.38 0.85
N GLN A 151 13.64 -0.07 0.64
CA GLN A 151 13.44 0.49 -0.69
C GLN A 151 14.71 0.35 -1.51
N GLY A 152 14.60 -0.27 -2.69
CA GLY A 152 15.68 -0.26 -3.67
C GLY A 152 15.93 1.16 -4.19
N VAL A 153 17.13 1.40 -4.73
CA VAL A 153 17.44 2.67 -5.40
C VAL A 153 16.76 2.68 -6.76
N LEU A 154 15.86 3.65 -6.98
CA LEU A 154 15.23 3.87 -8.29
C LEU A 154 16.29 4.30 -9.31
N THR A 155 16.58 3.44 -10.29
CA THR A 155 17.48 3.75 -11.40
C THR A 155 16.66 4.18 -12.62
N TYR A 156 16.44 5.49 -12.80
CA TYR A 156 15.76 6.03 -13.96
C TYR A 156 16.60 5.87 -15.24
N GLY A 157 15.96 5.51 -16.35
CA GLY A 157 16.52 5.62 -17.70
C GLY A 157 17.62 4.61 -18.08
N LYS A 158 18.02 3.70 -17.18
CA LYS A 158 18.97 2.62 -17.50
C LYS A 158 18.23 1.30 -17.62
N ILE A 159 17.82 0.96 -18.84
CA ILE A 159 17.41 -0.41 -19.17
C ILE A 159 18.71 -1.22 -19.24
N GLY A 160 18.93 -2.08 -18.24
CA GLY A 160 20.01 -3.06 -18.29
C GLY A 160 19.72 -4.15 -19.31
N GLU A 161 20.73 -4.94 -19.65
CA GLU A 161 20.59 -6.14 -20.50
C GLU A 161 19.53 -7.11 -19.96
N TRP A 162 19.30 -7.08 -18.64
CA TRP A 162 18.23 -7.78 -17.97
C TRP A 162 17.40 -6.83 -17.11
N ARG A 163 16.07 -7.00 -17.12
CA ARG A 163 15.15 -6.31 -16.23
C ARG A 163 13.93 -7.16 -15.92
N PHE A 164 13.40 -7.00 -14.71
CA PHE A 164 12.04 -7.40 -14.36
C PHE A 164 11.27 -6.15 -13.94
N ASP A 165 10.32 -5.73 -14.77
CA ASP A 165 9.43 -4.61 -14.48
C ASP A 165 8.00 -5.12 -14.39
N LYS A 166 7.43 -5.13 -13.18
CA LYS A 166 6.05 -5.59 -12.98
C LYS A 166 5.03 -4.80 -13.81
N ARG A 167 5.33 -3.53 -14.13
CA ARG A 167 4.44 -2.68 -14.94
C ARG A 167 4.34 -3.15 -16.39
N ALA A 168 5.30 -3.94 -16.88
CA ALA A 168 5.20 -4.58 -18.19
C ALA A 168 4.10 -5.67 -18.26
N TYR A 169 3.57 -6.05 -17.10
CA TYR A 169 2.59 -7.12 -16.90
C TYR A 169 1.31 -6.59 -16.23
N GLN A 170 0.98 -5.31 -16.44
CA GLN A 170 -0.21 -4.69 -15.83
C GLN A 170 -1.51 -5.30 -16.36
N ASP A 171 -1.56 -5.63 -17.66
CA ASP A 171 -2.76 -6.13 -18.34
C ASP A 171 -2.66 -7.63 -18.72
N ARG A 172 -1.59 -8.31 -18.32
CA ARG A 172 -1.35 -9.72 -18.62
C ARG A 172 -0.42 -10.37 -17.59
N PRO A 173 -0.54 -11.67 -17.33
CA PRO A 173 0.39 -12.37 -16.44
C PRO A 173 1.83 -12.33 -16.99
N PRO A 174 2.86 -12.31 -16.11
CA PRO A 174 4.24 -12.56 -16.53
C PRO A 174 4.36 -13.88 -17.31
N PRO A 175 5.17 -13.96 -18.37
CA PRO A 175 5.35 -15.20 -19.10
C PRO A 175 6.04 -16.25 -18.22
N ARG A 176 5.71 -17.53 -18.46
CA ARG A 176 6.41 -18.66 -17.84
C ARG A 176 7.90 -18.64 -18.22
N ASN A 177 8.76 -19.13 -17.32
CA ASN A 177 10.19 -19.32 -17.55
C ASN A 177 10.96 -18.02 -17.90
N LEU A 178 10.80 -17.00 -17.06
CA LEU A 178 11.61 -15.78 -17.10
C LEU A 178 13.11 -16.11 -17.00
N THR A 179 13.93 -15.41 -17.77
CA THR A 179 15.39 -15.52 -17.67
C THR A 179 15.86 -15.06 -16.29
N LEU A 180 16.81 -15.77 -15.70
CA LEU A 180 17.44 -15.33 -14.45
C LEU A 180 18.29 -14.06 -14.69
N PRO A 181 18.39 -13.17 -13.70
CA PRO A 181 19.26 -12.02 -13.79
C PRO A 181 20.74 -12.43 -13.94
N PRO A 182 21.58 -11.59 -14.57
CA PRO A 182 22.99 -11.88 -14.77
C PRO A 182 23.75 -11.96 -13.43
N PRO A 183 24.96 -12.57 -13.42
CA PRO A 183 25.82 -12.59 -12.24
C PRO A 183 26.09 -11.18 -11.68
N GLY A 184 26.12 -11.06 -10.35
CA GLY A 184 26.37 -9.78 -9.65
C GLY A 184 25.12 -9.02 -9.21
N VAL A 185 23.92 -9.47 -9.60
CA VAL A 185 22.64 -8.94 -9.08
C VAL A 185 22.39 -9.49 -7.66
N PRO A 186 21.75 -8.71 -6.74
CA PRO A 186 21.43 -9.19 -5.40
C PRO A 186 20.65 -10.52 -5.38
N GLU A 187 20.98 -11.41 -4.45
CA GLU A 187 20.35 -12.73 -4.30
C GLU A 187 18.83 -12.65 -4.13
N SER A 188 18.33 -11.58 -3.51
CA SER A 188 16.90 -11.32 -3.38
C SER A 188 16.19 -11.21 -4.73
N VAL A 189 16.82 -10.61 -5.74
CA VAL A 189 16.26 -10.50 -7.10
C VAL A 189 16.28 -11.86 -7.80
N VAL A 190 17.37 -12.62 -7.67
CA VAL A 190 17.47 -14.00 -8.20
C VAL A 190 16.37 -14.86 -7.60
N THR A 191 16.17 -14.76 -6.28
CA THR A 191 15.17 -15.52 -5.52
C THR A 191 13.76 -15.15 -5.97
N LEU A 192 13.45 -13.86 -6.10
CA LEU A 192 12.16 -13.40 -6.64
C LEU A 192 11.87 -14.02 -8.01
N VAL A 193 12.81 -13.96 -8.95
CA VAL A 193 12.59 -14.50 -10.30
C VAL A 193 12.40 -16.01 -10.29
N LYS A 194 13.13 -16.74 -9.43
CA LYS A 194 12.93 -18.19 -9.23
C LYS A 194 11.54 -18.49 -8.68
N MET A 195 11.07 -17.75 -7.68
CA MET A 195 9.72 -17.91 -7.11
C MET A 195 8.64 -17.61 -8.14
N VAL A 196 8.81 -16.57 -8.97
CA VAL A 196 7.90 -16.29 -10.08
C VAL A 196 7.87 -17.47 -11.05
N ASN A 197 9.04 -17.98 -11.47
CA ASN A 197 9.11 -19.13 -12.37
C ASN A 197 8.45 -20.38 -11.79
N GLU A 198 8.72 -20.70 -10.52
CA GLU A 198 8.09 -21.81 -9.81
C GLU A 198 6.56 -21.66 -9.77
N ALA A 199 6.07 -20.48 -9.38
CA ALA A 199 4.63 -20.22 -9.32
C ALA A 199 3.99 -20.33 -10.71
N THR A 200 4.57 -19.67 -11.71
CA THR A 200 4.05 -19.69 -13.08
C THR A 200 4.02 -21.10 -13.64
N ALA A 201 4.98 -21.97 -13.30
CA ALA A 201 5.03 -23.35 -13.76
C ALA A 201 3.90 -24.23 -13.19
N ASN A 202 3.54 -24.00 -11.93
CA ASN A 202 2.66 -24.89 -11.17
C ASN A 202 1.19 -24.42 -11.07
N LEU A 203 0.91 -23.13 -11.33
CA LEU A 203 -0.45 -22.61 -11.27
C LEU A 203 -1.24 -22.94 -12.56
N PRO A 204 -2.40 -23.62 -12.45
CA PRO A 204 -3.26 -23.88 -13.62
C PRO A 204 -3.89 -22.59 -14.13
N GLY A 205 -4.12 -22.51 -15.44
CA GLY A 205 -4.73 -21.33 -16.09
C GLY A 205 -3.88 -20.05 -16.02
N TRP A 206 -2.58 -20.16 -15.71
CA TRP A 206 -1.69 -18.99 -15.60
C TRP A 206 -1.66 -18.14 -16.88
N ASP A 207 -1.73 -18.78 -18.05
CA ASP A 207 -1.62 -18.10 -19.34
C ASP A 207 -2.95 -17.53 -19.85
N ASP A 208 -4.07 -17.88 -19.20
CA ASP A 208 -5.41 -17.55 -19.68
C ASP A 208 -5.73 -16.05 -19.51
N GLY A 209 -4.90 -15.29 -18.80
CA GLY A 209 -5.19 -13.91 -18.42
C GLY A 209 -6.44 -13.84 -17.54
N ARG A 210 -6.85 -12.63 -17.15
CA ARG A 210 -8.18 -12.43 -16.55
C ARG A 210 -9.22 -12.22 -17.65
#